data_AF-A0A8T5BIY9-F1
#
_entry.id   AF-A0A8T5BIY9-F1
#
_cell.length_a   1.000
_cell.length_b   1.000
_cell.length_c   1.000
_cell.angle_alpha   90.00
_cell.angle_beta   90.00
_cell.angle_gamma   90.00
#
_symmetry.space_group_name_H-M   'P 1'
#
loop_
_entity.id
_entity.type
_entity.pdbx_description
1 polymer ?
#
loop_
_entity_poly.entity_id
_entity_poly.type
_entity_poly.pdbx_seq_one_letter_code
_entity_poly.pdbx_strand_id
1 'polypeptide(L)'
;MSKFDERLVRLLSSKTYPPEDASKYAAELKHIAKEVAPIEACDKHSRFFKALADKTRLRILKLLEFRKMCVCEIMVALGLTQPTASHHLRVLENVKLVKYEKEGKWVFYSIADPKMIENMSKLNIL
;
A
#
# COMPACT_ATOMS: atom_id res chain seq x y z
N MET A 1 17.55 -30.78 2.61
CA MET A 1 16.33 -30.58 1.79
C MET A 1 15.37 -29.70 2.57
N SER A 2 14.80 -28.66 1.95
CA SER A 2 13.81 -27.81 2.64
C SER A 2 12.46 -28.53 2.67
N LYS A 3 11.63 -28.31 3.71
CA LYS A 3 10.26 -28.87 3.79
C LYS A 3 9.37 -28.51 2.59
N PHE A 4 9.70 -27.45 1.86
CA PHE A 4 8.98 -27.03 0.65
C PHE A 4 9.22 -27.97 -0.53
N ASP A 5 10.43 -28.53 -0.63
CA ASP A 5 10.80 -29.45 -1.72
C ASP A 5 9.99 -30.76 -1.60
N GLU A 6 9.76 -31.26 -0.38
CA GLU A 6 8.98 -32.49 -0.15
C GLU A 6 7.50 -32.35 -0.56
N ARG A 7 6.88 -31.20 -0.29
CA ARG A 7 5.48 -30.94 -0.71
C ARG A 7 5.37 -30.79 -2.23
N LEU A 8 6.36 -30.16 -2.86
CA LEU A 8 6.40 -29.99 -4.31
C LEU A 8 6.58 -31.34 -5.02
N VAL A 9 7.47 -32.21 -4.52
CA VAL A 9 7.66 -33.58 -5.03
C VAL A 9 6.36 -34.38 -4.96
N ARG A 10 5.62 -34.28 -3.84
CA ARG A 10 4.31 -34.93 -3.70
C ARG A 10 3.28 -34.41 -4.70
N LEU A 11 3.29 -33.11 -5.02
CA LEU A 11 2.41 -32.53 -6.03
C LEU A 11 2.74 -33.08 -7.43
N LEU A 12 4.01 -33.15 -7.81
CA LEU A 12 4.41 -33.66 -9.12
C LEU A 12 4.10 -35.16 -9.28
N SER A 13 4.12 -35.91 -8.19
CA SER A 13 3.71 -37.32 -8.15
C SER A 13 2.20 -37.53 -8.40
N SER A 14 1.38 -36.47 -8.32
CA SER A 14 -0.08 -36.54 -8.53
C SER A 14 -0.50 -36.68 -10.00
N LYS A 15 0.45 -36.68 -10.95
CA LYS A 15 0.24 -36.71 -12.41
C LYS A 15 -0.55 -35.53 -13.00
N THR A 16 -0.79 -34.48 -12.22
CA THR A 16 -1.62 -33.32 -12.62
C THR A 16 -0.80 -32.09 -13.07
N TYR A 17 0.53 -32.14 -12.99
CA TYR A 17 1.44 -31.01 -13.22
C TYR A 17 2.74 -31.46 -13.93
N PRO A 18 3.36 -30.62 -14.78
CA PRO A 18 4.71 -30.88 -15.32
C PRO A 18 5.80 -30.36 -14.36
N PRO A 19 7.08 -30.81 -14.39
CA PRO A 19 7.71 -32.01 -14.95
C PRO A 19 8.00 -33.08 -13.85
N GLU A 20 8.62 -34.22 -14.19
CA GLU A 20 9.02 -35.27 -13.22
C GLU A 20 10.08 -34.81 -12.19
N ASP A 21 10.72 -33.66 -12.43
CA ASP A 21 11.84 -33.13 -11.62
C ASP A 21 11.44 -31.86 -10.85
N ALA A 22 11.33 -32.01 -9.53
CA ALA A 22 11.00 -30.92 -8.60
C ALA A 22 12.02 -29.77 -8.62
N SER A 23 13.29 -30.04 -8.93
CA SER A 23 14.33 -29.01 -8.95
C SER A 23 14.15 -28.07 -10.16
N LYS A 24 13.84 -28.64 -11.33
CA LYS A 24 13.54 -27.87 -12.54
C LYS A 24 12.28 -27.04 -12.35
N TYR A 25 11.23 -27.64 -11.78
CA TYR A 25 9.98 -26.92 -11.53
C TYR A 25 10.16 -25.79 -10.50
N ALA A 26 10.92 -26.02 -9.43
CA ALA A 26 11.22 -24.97 -8.45
C ALA A 26 12.01 -23.81 -9.08
N ALA A 27 12.92 -24.07 -10.03
CA ALA A 27 13.64 -23.04 -10.76
C ALA A 27 12.71 -22.23 -11.67
N GLU A 28 11.80 -22.91 -12.39
CA GLU A 28 10.77 -22.28 -13.21
C GLU A 28 9.84 -21.39 -12.37
N LEU A 29 9.34 -21.88 -11.23
CA LEU A 29 8.49 -21.09 -10.32
C LEU A 29 9.22 -19.84 -9.80
N LYS A 30 10.52 -19.96 -9.48
CA LYS A 30 11.34 -18.80 -9.10
C LYS A 30 11.49 -17.80 -10.24
N HIS A 31 11.60 -18.28 -11.49
CA HIS A 31 11.63 -17.41 -12.67
C HIS A 31 10.29 -16.69 -12.86
N ILE A 32 9.17 -17.43 -12.83
CA ILE A 32 7.82 -16.87 -12.90
C ILE A 32 7.60 -15.81 -11.82
N ALA A 33 8.03 -16.08 -10.58
CA ALA A 33 7.92 -15.11 -9.49
C ALA A 33 8.68 -13.82 -9.77
N LYS A 34 9.88 -13.90 -10.36
CA LYS A 34 10.66 -12.71 -10.72
C LYS A 34 10.01 -11.89 -11.84
N GLU A 35 9.45 -12.57 -12.85
CA GLU A 35 8.81 -11.92 -14.00
C GLU A 35 7.44 -11.31 -13.64
N VAL A 36 6.60 -12.06 -12.92
CA VAL A 36 5.20 -11.68 -12.66
C VAL A 36 5.06 -10.85 -11.37
N ALA A 37 5.89 -11.12 -10.36
CA ALA A 37 5.82 -10.49 -9.05
C ALA A 37 7.20 -9.92 -8.62
N PRO A 38 7.76 -8.98 -9.37
CA PRO A 38 9.04 -8.39 -9.03
C PRO A 38 8.97 -7.70 -7.67
N ILE A 39 9.93 -8.05 -6.79
CA ILE A 39 9.95 -7.66 -5.38
C ILE A 39 9.79 -6.13 -5.22
N GLU A 40 10.48 -5.34 -6.04
CA GLU A 40 10.42 -3.88 -5.95
C GLU A 40 9.02 -3.30 -6.23
N ALA A 41 8.31 -3.84 -7.22
CA ALA A 41 6.95 -3.41 -7.54
C ALA A 41 5.98 -3.83 -6.43
N CYS A 42 6.10 -5.07 -5.95
CA CYS A 42 5.30 -5.58 -4.84
C CYS A 42 5.54 -4.79 -3.55
N ASP A 43 6.79 -4.41 -3.26
CA ASP A 43 7.13 -3.58 -2.10
C ASP A 43 6.54 -2.18 -2.20
N LYS A 44 6.59 -1.56 -3.38
CA LYS A 44 5.95 -0.26 -3.65
C LYS A 44 4.44 -0.34 -3.39
N HIS A 45 3.76 -1.35 -3.93
CA HIS A 45 2.34 -1.58 -3.69
C HIS A 45 2.04 -1.86 -2.21
N SER A 46 2.87 -2.68 -1.55
CA SER A 46 2.74 -2.99 -0.13
C SER A 46 2.79 -1.74 0.74
N ARG A 47 3.72 -0.82 0.47
CA ARG A 47 3.80 0.48 1.18
C ARG A 47 2.54 1.32 0.96
N PHE A 48 2.06 1.37 -0.27
CA PHE A 48 0.83 2.08 -0.62
C PHE A 48 -0.39 1.53 0.14
N PHE A 49 -0.61 0.21 0.10
CA PHE A 49 -1.73 -0.42 0.81
C PHE A 49 -1.61 -0.31 2.32
N LYS A 50 -0.39 -0.42 2.88
CA LYS A 50 -0.16 -0.19 4.31
C LYS A 50 -0.54 1.23 4.72
N ALA A 51 -0.27 2.24 3.90
CA ALA A 51 -0.70 3.61 4.18
C ALA A 51 -2.25 3.73 4.22
N LEU A 52 -2.97 2.96 3.41
CA LEU A 52 -4.44 2.93 3.44
C LEU A 52 -5.02 2.06 4.57
N ALA A 53 -4.32 1.02 5.01
CA ALA A 53 -4.78 0.06 6.01
C ALA A 53 -4.75 0.60 7.47
N ASP A 54 -5.12 1.87 7.68
CA ASP A 54 -5.23 2.50 8.98
C ASP A 54 -6.45 3.43 9.04
N LYS A 55 -7.31 3.20 10.04
CA LYS A 55 -8.56 3.92 10.20
C LYS A 55 -8.37 5.43 10.32
N THR A 56 -7.33 5.90 11.00
CA THR A 56 -7.09 7.33 11.20
C THR A 56 -6.68 7.99 9.90
N ARG A 57 -5.79 7.35 9.12
CA ARG A 57 -5.38 7.83 7.79
C ARG A 57 -6.55 7.89 6.82
N LEU A 58 -7.44 6.90 6.83
CA LEU A 58 -8.66 6.94 6.03
C LEU A 58 -9.55 8.13 6.41
N ARG A 59 -9.74 8.40 7.70
CA ARG A 59 -10.48 9.57 8.17
C ARG A 59 -9.82 10.89 7.74
N ILE A 60 -8.49 10.97 7.79
CA ILE A 60 -7.76 12.15 7.29
C ILE A 60 -8.01 12.35 5.80
N LEU A 61 -7.94 11.30 4.98
CA LEU A 61 -8.22 11.40 3.55
C LEU A 61 -9.64 11.92 3.29
N LYS A 62 -10.67 11.43 4.01
CA LYS A 62 -12.04 11.95 3.89
C LYS A 62 -12.19 13.41 4.29
N LEU A 63 -11.46 13.88 5.30
CA LEU A 63 -11.43 15.30 5.63
C LEU A 63 -10.78 16.13 4.51
N LEU A 64 -9.69 15.62 3.92
CA LEU A 64 -8.95 16.29 2.85
C LEU A 64 -9.66 16.24 1.49
N GLU A 65 -10.51 15.25 1.25
CA GLU A 65 -11.47 15.22 0.12
C GLU A 65 -12.47 16.38 0.23
N PHE A 66 -12.89 16.75 1.44
CA PHE A 66 -13.82 17.85 1.65
C PHE A 66 -13.15 19.22 1.43
N ARG A 67 -11.95 19.43 2.00
CA ARG A 67 -11.12 20.63 1.75
C ARG A 67 -9.69 20.46 2.21
N LYS A 68 -8.79 21.34 1.76
CA LYS A 68 -7.45 21.47 2.34
C LYS A 68 -7.53 21.88 3.82
N MET A 69 -6.65 21.31 4.65
CA MET A 69 -6.62 21.55 6.10
C MET A 69 -5.19 21.67 6.63
N CYS A 70 -4.97 22.49 7.65
CA CYS A 70 -3.73 22.49 8.43
C CYS A 70 -3.67 21.27 9.36
N VAL A 71 -2.47 20.96 9.86
CA VAL A 71 -2.29 19.92 10.88
C VAL A 71 -3.13 20.19 12.13
N CYS A 72 -3.28 21.47 12.51
CA CYS A 72 -4.08 21.92 13.64
C CYS A 72 -5.57 21.53 13.50
N GLU A 73 -6.15 21.76 12.32
CA GLU A 73 -7.54 21.43 12.03
C GLU A 73 -7.77 19.92 12.08
N ILE A 74 -6.84 19.13 11.53
CA ILE A 74 -6.90 17.66 11.56
C ILE A 74 -6.80 17.14 13.01
N MET A 75 -5.91 17.72 13.82
CA MET A 75 -5.78 17.38 15.24
C MET A 75 -7.10 17.60 15.98
N VAL A 76 -7.72 18.78 15.81
CA VAL A 76 -8.98 19.11 16.45
C VAL A 76 -10.12 18.20 15.96
N ALA A 77 -10.23 17.98 14.64
CA ALA A 77 -11.29 17.18 14.05
C ALA A 77 -11.24 15.69 14.47
N LEU A 78 -10.05 15.16 14.73
CA LEU A 78 -9.85 13.73 15.01
C LEU A 78 -9.43 13.43 16.45
N GLY A 79 -9.23 14.44 17.30
CA GLY A 79 -8.76 14.28 18.68
C GLY A 79 -7.32 13.74 18.74
N LEU A 80 -6.45 14.17 17.83
CA LEU A 80 -5.07 13.68 17.74
C LEU A 80 -4.08 14.66 18.35
N THR A 81 -2.99 14.12 18.90
CA THR A 81 -1.81 14.93 19.21
C THR A 81 -1.11 15.37 17.93
N GLN A 82 -0.31 16.44 18.01
CA GLN A 82 0.45 16.92 16.87
C GLN A 82 1.44 15.88 16.31
N PRO A 83 2.25 15.18 17.14
CA PRO A 83 3.13 14.12 16.62
C PRO A 83 2.36 13.02 15.88
N THR A 84 1.19 12.62 16.38
CA THR A 84 0.35 11.60 15.74
C THR A 84 -0.19 12.07 14.39
N ALA A 85 -0.77 13.28 14.33
CA ALA A 85 -1.28 13.85 13.08
C ALA A 85 -0.18 14.01 12.03
N SER A 86 0.97 14.57 12.42
CA SER A 86 2.13 14.73 11.52
C SER A 86 2.68 13.38 11.04
N HIS A 87 2.71 12.35 11.90
CA HIS A 87 3.13 11.01 11.49
C HIS A 87 2.20 10.43 10.42
N HIS A 88 0.88 10.48 10.63
CA HIS A 88 -0.09 9.98 9.65
C HIS A 88 0.01 10.72 8.32
N LEU A 89 0.11 12.05 8.34
CA LEU A 89 0.27 12.87 7.14
C LEU A 89 1.56 12.53 6.39
N ARG A 90 2.68 12.34 7.09
CA ARG A 90 3.94 11.92 6.46
C ARG A 90 3.84 10.55 5.80
N VAL A 91 3.16 9.58 6.42
CA VAL A 91 2.96 8.26 5.80
C VAL A 91 2.14 8.37 4.52
N LEU A 92 1.07 9.18 4.52
CA LEU A 92 0.25 9.42 3.33
C LEU A 92 1.04 10.18 2.23
N GLU A 93 1.84 11.15 2.63
CA GLU A 93 2.69 11.94 1.73
C GLU A 93 3.76 11.08 1.04
N ASN A 94 4.41 10.19 1.79
CA ASN A 94 5.44 9.28 1.29
C ASN A 94 4.95 8.37 0.16
N VAL A 95 3.64 8.07 0.12
CA VAL A 95 3.00 7.28 -0.94
C VAL A 95 2.21 8.15 -1.92
N LYS A 96 2.36 9.48 -1.85
CA LYS A 96 1.74 10.47 -2.73
C LYS A 96 0.21 10.46 -2.72
N LEU A 97 -0.41 10.13 -1.58
CA LEU A 97 -1.86 10.28 -1.39
C LEU A 97 -2.25 11.71 -1.03
N VAL A 98 -1.38 12.40 -0.29
CA VAL A 98 -1.54 13.81 0.07
C VAL A 98 -0.32 14.61 -0.35
N LYS A 99 -0.52 15.91 -0.55
CA LYS A 99 0.51 16.91 -0.76
C LYS A 99 0.33 18.03 0.24
N TYR A 100 1.34 18.88 0.39
CA TYR A 100 1.24 20.08 1.21
C TYR A 100 1.68 21.33 0.45
N GLU A 101 1.12 22.46 0.83
CA GLU A 101 1.43 23.78 0.30
C GLU A 101 1.62 24.75 1.48
N LYS A 102 2.57 25.68 1.37
CA LYS A 102 2.84 26.70 2.39
C LYS A 102 2.09 27.99 2.06
N GLU A 103 1.29 28.47 3.01
CA GLU A 103 0.55 29.72 2.91
C GLU A 103 0.92 30.61 4.09
N GLY A 104 1.85 31.55 3.85
CA GLY A 104 2.45 32.37 4.90
C GLY A 104 3.18 31.50 5.92
N LYS A 105 2.72 31.51 7.17
CA LYS A 105 3.29 30.72 8.28
C LYS A 105 2.68 29.32 8.40
N TRP A 106 1.67 29.00 7.60
CA TRP A 106 0.88 27.78 7.73
C TRP A 106 1.23 26.77 6.64
N VAL A 107 1.05 25.49 6.97
CA VAL A 107 1.17 24.37 6.04
C VAL A 107 -0.21 23.72 5.92
N PHE A 108 -0.75 23.69 4.71
CA PHE A 108 -2.02 23.05 4.39
C PHE A 108 -1.79 21.77 3.60
N TYR A 109 -2.48 20.71 3.98
CA TYR A 109 -2.50 19.44 3.27
C TYR A 109 -3.73 19.35 2.38
N SER A 110 -3.60 18.67 1.24
CA SER A 110 -4.69 18.35 0.31
C SER A 110 -4.43 17.01 -0.38
N ILE A 111 -5.45 16.46 -1.04
CA ILE A 111 -5.28 15.27 -1.88
C ILE A 111 -4.29 15.57 -3.01
N ALA A 112 -3.30 14.68 -3.20
CA ALA A 112 -2.27 14.86 -4.22
C ALA A 112 -2.82 14.67 -5.64
N ASP A 113 -3.63 13.64 -5.85
CA ASP A 113 -4.32 13.35 -7.09
C ASP A 113 -5.81 13.04 -6.83
N PRO A 114 -6.70 14.03 -7.01
CA PRO A 114 -8.14 13.83 -6.83
C PRO A 114 -8.73 12.72 -7.71
N LYS A 115 -8.20 12.51 -8.92
CA LYS A 115 -8.70 11.46 -9.82
C LYS A 115 -8.37 10.06 -9.29
N MET A 116 -7.20 9.90 -8.66
CA MET A 116 -6.82 8.64 -8.02
C MET A 116 -7.81 8.27 -6.92
N ILE A 117 -8.16 9.23 -6.07
CA ILE A 117 -9.12 9.02 -4.98
C ILE A 117 -10.52 8.74 -5.52
N GLU A 118 -10.97 9.47 -6.55
CA GLU A 118 -12.25 9.21 -7.22
C GLU A 118 -12.32 7.77 -7.76
N ASN A 119 -11.25 7.30 -8.40
CA ASN A 119 -11.16 5.93 -8.91
C ASN A 119 -11.19 4.88 -7.79
N MET A 120 -10.57 5.16 -6.64
CA MET A 120 -10.62 4.26 -5.48
C MET A 120 -12.01 4.17 -4.87
N SER A 121 -12.71 5.29 -4.77
CA SER A 121 -14.10 5.33 -4.30
C SER A 121 -15.02 4.51 -5.22
N LYS A 122 -14.83 4.59 -6.54
CA LYS A 122 -15.58 3.77 -7.52
C LYS A 122 -15.35 2.26 -7.34
N LEU A 123 -14.21 1.87 -6.80
CA LEU A 123 -13.84 0.47 -6.54
C LEU A 123 -14.17 0.01 -5.11
N ASN A 124 -14.89 0.83 -4.31
CA ASN A 124 -15.17 0.59 -2.90
C ASN A 124 -13.90 0.36 -2.04
N ILE A 125 -12.79 1.01 -2.40
CA ILE A 125 -11.52 0.95 -1.66
C ILE A 125 -11.44 2.07 -0.60
N LEU A 126 -12.18 3.16 -0.79
CA LEU A 126 -12.25 4.35 0.06
C LEU A 126 -13.68 4.83 0.28
#